data_AF-A0A929ZVI7-F1
#
_entry.id   AF-A0A929ZVI7-F1
#
_cell.length_a   1.000
_cell.length_b   1.000
_cell.length_c   1.000
_cell.angle_alpha   90.00
_cell.angle_beta   90.00
_cell.angle_gamma   90.00
#
_symmetry.space_group_name_H-M   'P 1'
#
loop_
_entity.id
_entity.type
_entity.pdbx_description
1 polymer ?
#
loop_
_entity_poly.entity_id
_entity_poly.type
_entity_poly.pdbx_seq_one_letter_code
_entity_poly.pdbx_strand_id
1 'polypeptide(L)'
;LLLTSKNRVNLGVVADGRILPSFREFIQILSTFGLTVLAWIFFRAENIQHAFSYISEIFSPSLFSIPAFSDLPRVGTVAILLLVFIVIEWMGRRNEYAIEHLGLKWKAPIRYAFYYILILALFYFGGQEQQFIYFQF
;
A
#
# COMPACT_ATOMS: atom_id res chain seq x y z
N LEU A 1 -24.57 -0.14 -18.54
CA LEU A 1 -24.16 -0.81 -17.28
C LEU A 1 -25.29 -1.66 -16.69
N LEU A 2 -26.49 -1.10 -16.47
CA LEU A 2 -27.66 -1.85 -16.00
C LEU A 2 -28.19 -2.86 -17.02
N LEU A 3 -28.36 -2.45 -18.29
CA LEU A 3 -28.83 -3.32 -19.38
C LEU A 3 -27.85 -4.44 -19.76
N THR A 4 -26.57 -4.27 -19.42
CA THR A 4 -25.51 -5.25 -19.66
C THR A 4 -25.17 -6.08 -18.42
N SER A 5 -25.89 -5.88 -17.30
CA SER A 5 -25.65 -6.53 -16.00
C SER A 5 -24.20 -6.44 -15.50
N LYS A 6 -23.43 -5.45 -15.98
CA LYS A 6 -22.02 -5.24 -15.64
C LYS A 6 -21.83 -4.35 -14.40
N ASN A 7 -22.91 -3.85 -13.81
CA ASN A 7 -22.90 -2.92 -12.68
C ASN A 7 -22.38 -3.52 -11.36
N ARG A 8 -22.32 -4.85 -11.22
CA ARG A 8 -21.84 -5.53 -10.00
C ARG A 8 -20.56 -6.33 -10.16
N VAL A 9 -19.95 -6.29 -11.35
CA VAL A 9 -18.81 -7.16 -11.71
C VAL A 9 -17.57 -6.90 -10.85
N ASN A 10 -17.40 -5.70 -10.30
CA ASN A 10 -16.25 -5.30 -9.49
C ASN A 10 -16.61 -5.00 -8.01
N LEU A 11 -17.78 -5.44 -7.52
CA LEU A 11 -18.20 -5.21 -6.13
C LEU A 11 -17.71 -6.28 -5.14
N GLY A 12 -17.23 -7.41 -5.65
CA GLY A 12 -16.68 -8.49 -4.83
C GLY A 12 -15.24 -8.21 -4.38
N VAL A 13 -14.80 -8.94 -3.36
CA VAL A 13 -13.41 -8.90 -2.92
C VAL A 13 -12.52 -9.57 -3.97
N VAL A 14 -11.41 -8.94 -4.32
CA VAL A 14 -10.42 -9.53 -5.24
C VAL A 14 -9.90 -10.85 -4.69
N ALA A 15 -9.67 -11.82 -5.58
CA ALA A 15 -9.24 -13.17 -5.22
C ALA A 15 -10.23 -13.84 -4.25
N ASP A 16 -11.52 -13.75 -4.55
CA ASP A 16 -12.52 -14.42 -3.71
C ASP A 16 -12.31 -15.95 -3.69
N GLY A 17 -12.51 -16.56 -2.52
CA GLY A 17 -12.19 -17.97 -2.25
C GLY A 17 -10.71 -18.38 -2.36
N ARG A 18 -9.79 -17.49 -2.77
CA ARG A 18 -8.37 -17.80 -3.03
C ARG A 18 -7.43 -16.88 -2.23
N ILE A 19 -6.15 -17.23 -2.15
CA ILE A 19 -5.15 -16.35 -1.52
C ILE A 19 -4.62 -15.35 -2.55
N LEU A 20 -4.34 -15.80 -3.77
CA LEU A 20 -3.78 -14.98 -4.84
C LEU A 20 -4.84 -14.61 -5.88
N PRO A 21 -4.73 -13.42 -6.51
CA PRO A 21 -5.62 -13.03 -7.59
C PRO A 21 -5.40 -13.93 -8.79
N SER A 22 -6.46 -14.15 -9.58
CA SER A 22 -6.29 -14.68 -10.92
C SER A 22 -5.44 -13.74 -11.76
N PHE A 23 -4.84 -14.26 -12.83
CA PHE A 23 -4.08 -13.46 -13.77
C PHE A 23 -4.87 -12.24 -14.28
N ARG A 24 -6.18 -12.42 -14.56
CA ARG A 24 -7.06 -11.33 -14.97
C ARG A 24 -7.20 -10.26 -13.89
N GLU A 25 -7.47 -10.66 -12.65
CA GLU A 25 -7.61 -9.72 -11.52
C GLU A 25 -6.31 -8.98 -11.26
N PHE A 26 -5.16 -9.68 -11.35
CA PHE A 26 -3.85 -9.06 -11.22
C PHE A 26 -3.62 -7.97 -12.28
N ILE A 27 -3.92 -8.25 -13.55
CA ILE A 27 -3.80 -7.25 -14.62
C ILE A 27 -4.77 -6.08 -14.42
N GLN A 28 -5.98 -6.33 -13.92
CA GLN A 28 -6.95 -5.26 -13.61
C GLN A 28 -6.47 -4.35 -12.47
N ILE A 29 -5.92 -4.92 -11.39
CA ILE A 29 -5.30 -4.17 -10.29
C ILE A 29 -4.16 -3.33 -10.82
N LEU A 30 -3.20 -3.97 -11.52
CA LEU A 30 -2.00 -3.31 -12.03
C LEU A 30 -2.35 -2.17 -12.99
N SER A 31 -3.31 -2.39 -13.89
CA SER A 31 -3.76 -1.37 -14.84
C SER A 31 -4.42 -0.19 -14.12
N THR A 32 -5.32 -0.45 -13.18
CA THR A 32 -6.04 0.61 -12.46
C THR A 32 -5.09 1.43 -11.59
N PHE A 33 -4.24 0.75 -10.82
CA PHE A 33 -3.23 1.40 -9.98
C PHE A 33 -2.22 2.18 -10.82
N GLY A 34 -1.67 1.56 -11.87
CA GLY A 34 -0.69 2.18 -12.76
C GLY A 34 -1.24 3.42 -13.45
N LEU A 35 -2.44 3.35 -14.03
CA LEU A 35 -3.08 4.51 -14.65
C LEU A 35 -3.33 5.63 -13.64
N THR A 36 -3.78 5.29 -12.42
CA THR A 36 -4.05 6.27 -11.37
C THR A 36 -2.78 6.99 -10.92
N VAL A 37 -1.70 6.24 -10.64
CA VAL A 37 -0.43 6.83 -10.19
C VAL A 37 0.24 7.63 -11.29
N LEU A 38 0.24 7.14 -12.54
CA LEU A 38 0.77 7.89 -13.69
C LEU A 38 -0.01 9.18 -13.95
N ALA A 39 -1.34 9.14 -13.82
CA ALA A 39 -2.17 10.34 -13.93
C ALA A 39 -1.85 11.35 -12.81
N TRP A 40 -1.61 10.88 -11.58
CA TRP A 40 -1.26 11.76 -10.45
C TRP A 40 0.02 12.56 -10.72
N ILE A 41 1.00 12.02 -11.46
CA ILE A 41 2.25 12.75 -11.78
C ILE A 41 1.94 14.15 -12.37
N PHE A 42 0.97 14.26 -13.27
CA PHE A 42 0.59 15.54 -13.89
C PHE A 42 -0.08 16.52 -12.91
N PHE A 43 -0.79 16.01 -11.89
CA PHE A 43 -1.42 16.85 -10.87
C PHE A 43 -0.45 17.36 -9.82
N ARG A 44 0.70 16.70 -9.65
CA ARG A 44 1.70 17.05 -8.62
C ARG A 44 2.94 17.73 -9.18
N ALA A 45 3.25 17.55 -10.46
CA ALA A 45 4.39 18.21 -11.08
C ALA A 45 4.14 19.72 -11.24
N GLU A 46 5.20 20.53 -11.08
CA GLU A 46 5.13 22.00 -11.23
C GLU A 46 4.74 22.45 -12.64
N ASN A 47 5.07 21.66 -13.66
CA ASN A 47 4.74 21.90 -15.06
C ASN A 47 4.81 20.60 -15.89
N ILE A 48 4.43 20.69 -17.17
CA ILE A 48 4.37 19.53 -18.07
C ILE A 48 5.76 18.93 -18.32
N GLN A 49 6.80 19.77 -18.46
CA GLN A 49 8.16 19.29 -18.68
C GLN A 49 8.66 18.50 -17.46
N HIS A 50 8.35 18.97 -16.26
CA HIS A 50 8.66 18.28 -15.01
C HIS A 50 7.92 16.93 -14.90
N ALA A 51 6.65 16.87 -15.31
CA ALA A 51 5.89 15.62 -15.34
C ALA A 51 6.53 14.57 -16.26
N PHE A 52 6.94 14.96 -17.47
CA PHE A 52 7.63 14.06 -18.39
C PHE A 52 9.00 13.62 -17.86
N SER A 53 9.72 14.48 -17.14
CA SER A 53 10.97 14.12 -16.48
C SER A 53 10.78 12.99 -15.46
N TYR A 54 9.70 13.03 -14.66
CA TYR A 54 9.38 11.93 -13.75
C TYR A 54 9.09 10.62 -14.50
N ILE A 55 8.30 10.69 -15.57
CA ILE A 55 7.96 9.51 -16.37
C ILE A 55 9.22 8.90 -16.99
N SER A 56 10.12 9.71 -17.56
CA SER A 56 11.37 9.19 -18.13
C SER A 56 12.28 8.56 -17.07
N GLU A 57 12.31 9.12 -15.86
CA GLU A 57 13.12 8.58 -14.76
C GLU A 57 12.60 7.21 -14.29
N ILE A 58 11.27 7.03 -14.26
CA ILE A 58 10.64 5.74 -13.91
C ILE A 58 11.06 4.62 -14.88
N PHE A 59 11.38 4.92 -16.14
CA PHE A 59 11.86 3.92 -17.11
C PHE A 59 13.37 3.96 -17.32
N SER A 60 14.11 4.65 -16.45
CA SER A 60 15.56 4.75 -16.56
C SER A 60 16.26 3.59 -15.86
N PRO A 61 17.53 3.30 -16.20
CA PRO A 61 18.33 2.29 -15.49
C PRO A 61 18.57 2.60 -14.00
N SER A 62 18.27 3.82 -13.55
CA SER A 62 18.44 4.23 -12.14
C SER A 62 17.61 3.38 -11.19
N LEU A 63 16.51 2.78 -11.65
CA LEU A 63 15.70 1.81 -10.90
C LEU A 63 16.50 0.63 -10.36
N PHE A 64 17.57 0.24 -11.04
CA PHE A 64 18.42 -0.89 -10.65
C PHE A 64 19.67 -0.44 -9.88
N SER A 65 19.81 0.86 -9.63
CA SER A 65 20.90 1.42 -8.83
C SER A 65 20.45 1.63 -7.40
N ILE A 66 21.33 1.37 -6.43
CA ILE A 66 21.06 1.71 -5.03
C ILE A 66 21.26 3.21 -4.90
N PRO A 67 20.21 3.96 -4.54
CA PRO A 67 20.36 5.40 -4.45
C PRO A 67 21.21 5.77 -3.24
N ALA A 68 22.14 6.71 -3.43
CA ALA A 68 23.04 7.18 -2.39
C ALA A 68 22.37 8.27 -1.53
N PHE A 69 21.51 7.86 -0.59
CA PHE A 69 20.91 8.77 0.39
C PHE A 69 21.54 8.58 1.77
N SER A 70 21.64 9.65 2.57
CA SER A 70 22.24 9.63 3.90
C SER A 70 21.52 8.73 4.92
N ASP A 71 20.23 8.47 4.71
CA ASP A 71 19.37 7.71 5.65
C ASP A 71 18.99 6.31 5.15
N LEU A 72 19.93 5.60 4.50
CA LEU A 72 19.73 4.22 4.00
C LEU A 72 19.08 3.26 5.02
N PRO A 73 19.46 3.25 6.31
CA PRO A 73 18.85 2.36 7.30
C PRO A 73 17.33 2.60 7.47
N ARG A 74 16.91 3.87 7.43
CA ARG A 74 15.49 4.24 7.59
C ARG A 74 14.67 3.78 6.39
N VAL A 75 15.21 3.86 5.17
CA VAL A 75 14.55 3.34 3.96
C VAL A 75 14.32 1.84 4.07
N GLY A 76 15.32 1.09 4.53
CA GLY A 76 15.19 -0.35 4.78
C GLY A 76 14.10 -0.67 5.81
N THR A 77 14.08 0.05 6.93
CA THR A 77 13.03 -0.12 7.96
C THR A 77 11.64 0.13 7.39
N VAL A 78 11.44 1.24 6.66
CA VAL A 78 10.15 1.58 6.05
C VAL A 78 9.74 0.52 5.02
N ALA A 79 10.67 0.05 4.18
CA ALA A 79 10.38 -0.99 3.19
C ALA A 79 9.92 -2.30 3.85
N ILE A 80 10.57 -2.71 4.94
CA ILE A 80 10.18 -3.90 5.71
C ILE A 80 8.80 -3.71 6.34
N LEU A 81 8.56 -2.58 7.00
CA LEU A 81 7.25 -2.28 7.61
C LEU A 81 6.14 -2.24 6.57
N LEU A 82 6.39 -1.63 5.42
CA LEU A 82 5.45 -1.58 4.29
C LEU A 82 5.14 -2.99 3.78
N LEU A 83 6.16 -3.85 3.63
CA LEU A 83 5.97 -5.24 3.19
C LEU A 83 5.13 -6.01 4.20
N VAL A 84 5.43 -5.90 5.50
CA VAL A 84 4.64 -6.53 6.58
C VAL A 84 3.19 -6.02 6.54
N PHE A 85 3.00 -4.71 6.39
CA PHE A 85 1.69 -4.09 6.27
C PHE A 85 0.91 -4.66 5.07
N ILE A 86 1.50 -4.67 3.87
CA ILE A 86 0.85 -5.21 2.67
C ILE A 86 0.46 -6.68 2.85
N VAL A 87 1.32 -7.50 3.46
CA VAL A 87 1.02 -8.92 3.70
C VAL A 87 -0.17 -9.08 4.65
N ILE A 88 -0.17 -8.34 5.77
CA ILE A 88 -1.26 -8.38 6.74
C ILE A 88 -2.57 -7.92 6.09
N GLU A 89 -2.54 -6.80 5.36
CA GLU A 89 -3.71 -6.24 4.66
C GLU A 89 -4.24 -7.20 3.60
N TRP A 90 -3.35 -7.84 2.86
CA TRP A 90 -3.73 -8.82 1.86
C TRP A 90 -4.40 -10.05 2.47
N MET A 91 -3.88 -10.55 3.60
CA MET A 91 -4.48 -11.68 4.33
C MET A 91 -5.83 -11.31 4.95
N GLY A 92 -5.97 -10.08 5.43
CA GLY A 92 -7.15 -9.57 6.13
C GLY A 92 -8.19 -8.89 5.26
N ARG A 93 -7.99 -8.76 3.94
CA ARG A 93 -8.84 -8.00 2.98
C ARG A 93 -10.35 -8.33 2.94
N ARG A 94 -10.80 -9.39 3.58
CA ARG A 94 -12.22 -9.79 3.66
C ARG A 94 -12.90 -9.35 4.95
N ASN A 95 -12.11 -8.86 5.90
CA ASN A 95 -12.52 -8.42 7.21
C ASN A 95 -12.69 -6.89 7.20
N GLU A 96 -13.35 -6.34 8.21
CA GLU A 96 -13.45 -4.88 8.36
C GLU A 96 -12.08 -4.26 8.68
N TYR A 97 -11.23 -5.01 9.41
CA TYR A 97 -9.84 -4.65 9.69
C TYR A 97 -8.91 -5.82 9.41
N ALA A 98 -7.70 -5.55 8.90
CA ALA A 98 -6.84 -6.65 8.49
C ALA A 98 -6.36 -7.55 9.63
N ILE A 99 -6.14 -6.97 10.82
CA ILE A 99 -5.74 -7.71 12.02
C ILE A 99 -6.92 -8.28 12.81
N GLU A 100 -8.17 -8.09 12.38
CA GLU A 100 -9.39 -8.46 13.13
C GLU A 100 -9.35 -9.90 13.66
N HIS A 101 -8.97 -10.84 12.79
CA HIS A 101 -8.88 -12.26 13.12
C HIS A 101 -7.45 -12.74 13.42
N LEU A 102 -6.46 -11.85 13.34
CA LEU A 102 -5.06 -12.20 13.51
C LEU A 102 -4.78 -12.57 14.97
N GLY A 103 -4.30 -13.79 15.20
CA GLY A 103 -3.89 -14.24 16.53
C GLY A 103 -5.01 -14.58 17.51
N LEU A 104 -6.28 -14.60 17.07
CA LEU A 104 -7.40 -15.03 17.93
C LEU A 104 -7.27 -16.47 18.44
N LYS A 105 -6.63 -17.35 17.65
CA LYS A 105 -6.39 -18.76 18.00
C LYS A 105 -5.06 -18.98 18.75
N TRP A 106 -4.26 -17.93 18.98
CA TRP A 106 -2.97 -18.07 19.63
C TRP A 106 -3.12 -18.31 21.13
N LYS A 107 -2.12 -18.97 21.73
CA LYS A 107 -2.04 -19.10 23.19
C LYS A 107 -1.92 -17.70 23.82
N ALA A 108 -2.56 -17.51 24.97
CA ALA A 108 -2.60 -16.23 25.69
C ALA A 108 -1.26 -15.47 25.75
N PRO A 109 -0.10 -16.08 26.10
CA PRO A 109 1.16 -15.33 26.18
C PRO A 109 1.61 -14.75 24.82
N ILE A 110 1.42 -15.49 23.73
CA ILE A 110 1.81 -15.04 22.38
C ILE A 110 0.93 -13.87 21.94
N ARG A 111 -0.38 -13.96 22.23
CA ARG A 111 -1.32 -12.90 21.91
C ARG A 111 -1.00 -11.61 22.67
N TYR A 112 -0.70 -11.69 23.96
CA TYR A 112 -0.30 -10.51 24.73
C TYR A 112 1.04 -9.94 24.26
N ALA A 113 2.03 -10.79 23.97
CA ALA A 113 3.30 -10.34 23.40
C ALA A 113 3.07 -9.55 22.09
N PHE A 114 2.19 -10.02 21.21
CA PHE A 114 1.84 -9.31 19.99
C PHE A 114 1.21 -7.94 20.26
N TYR A 115 0.27 -7.83 21.21
CA TYR A 115 -0.33 -6.54 21.58
C TYR A 115 0.72 -5.57 22.14
N TYR A 116 1.62 -6.06 23.00
CA TYR A 116 2.73 -5.22 23.49
C TYR A 116 3.67 -4.79 22.38
N ILE A 117 3.97 -5.64 21.40
CA ILE A 117 4.77 -5.28 20.23
C ILE A 117 4.09 -4.14 19.44
N LEU A 118 2.78 -4.23 19.19
CA LEU A 118 2.04 -3.18 18.49
C LEU A 118 2.08 -1.86 19.27
N ILE A 119 1.84 -1.90 20.58
CA ILE A 119 1.88 -0.72 21.44
C ILE A 119 3.28 -0.09 21.44
N LEU A 120 4.33 -0.89 21.59
CA LEU A 120 5.71 -0.42 21.54
C LEU A 120 6.06 0.17 20.17
N ALA A 121 5.59 -0.44 19.08
CA ALA A 121 5.75 0.09 17.73
C ALA A 121 5.07 1.46 17.58
N LEU A 122 3.87 1.65 18.11
CA LEU A 122 3.19 2.95 18.12
C LEU A 122 3.97 4.03 18.86
N PHE A 123 4.56 3.70 20.02
CA PHE A 123 5.38 4.66 20.77
C PHE A 123 6.72 4.94 20.10
N TYR A 124 7.37 3.92 19.52
CA TYR A 124 8.68 4.06 18.90
C TYR A 124 8.62 4.80 17.55
N PHE A 125 7.58 4.53 16.75
CA PHE A 125 7.36 5.16 15.45
C PHE A 125 6.37 6.34 15.50
N GLY A 126 5.88 6.71 16.68
CA GLY A 126 5.00 7.86 16.87
C GLY A 126 5.70 9.15 16.46
N GLY A 127 5.17 9.82 15.44
CA GLY A 127 5.68 11.09 14.91
C GLY A 127 4.92 12.31 15.45
N GLN A 128 5.35 13.49 15.02
CA GLN A 128 4.60 14.73 15.27
C GLN A 128 3.30 14.75 14.47
N GLU A 129 2.28 15.47 14.96
CA GLU A 129 1.03 15.65 14.22
C GLU A 129 1.31 16.30 12.86
N GLN A 130 1.05 15.55 11.79
CA GLN A 130 1.13 16.08 10.43
C GLN A 130 -0.21 16.77 10.13
N GLN A 131 -0.21 18.08 9.89
CA GLN A 131 -1.43 18.78 9.47
C GLN A 131 -1.95 18.16 8.18
N PHE A 132 -3.22 17.71 8.22
CA PHE A 132 -3.89 17.25 7.01
C PHE A 132 -3.89 18.36 5.97
N ILE A 133 -3.67 17.99 4.70
CA ILE A 133 -3.46 18.92 3.58
C ILE A 133 -4.59 19.97 3.45
N TYR A 134 -5.81 19.68 3.91
CA TYR A 134 -6.94 20.60 3.92
C TYR A 134 -6.76 21.81 4.85
N PHE A 135 -5.91 21.71 5.86
CA PHE A 135 -5.60 22.81 6.78
C PHE A 135 -4.36 23.62 6.34
N GLN A 136 -3.79 23.31 5.17
CA GLN A 136 -2.62 24.00 4.61
C GLN A 136 -2.97 25.02 3.51
N PHE A 137 -4.26 25.23 3.23
CA PHE A 137 -4.77 26.19 2.25
C PHE A 137 -5.58 27.29 2.94
#